data_AF-A0A4R0XAY4-F1
#
_entry.id   AF-A0A4R0XAY4-F1
#
_cell.length_a   1.000
_cell.length_b   1.000
_cell.length_c   1.000
_cell.angle_alpha   90.00
_cell.angle_beta   90.00
_cell.angle_gamma   90.00
#
_symmetry.space_group_name_H-M   'P 1'
#
loop_
_entity.id
_entity.type
_entity.pdbx_description
1 polymer ?
#
loop_
_entity_poly.entity_id
_entity_poly.type
_entity_poly.pdbx_seq_one_letter_code
_entity_poly.pdbx_strand_id
1 'polypeptide(L)'
;MGPKTQSQIAAAAKVTVSCACKCLKLRESSGYVRRAGRTVNSKGISIGKQPWLYARTIKTLPELRTDLLPDPPSANELRDIMNAIIRRKNS
;
A
#
# COMPACT_ATOMS: atom_id res chain seq x y z
N MET A 1 -7.35 -18.08 -1.75
CA MET A 1 -7.48 -17.06 -0.69
C MET A 1 -8.66 -16.15 -1.04
N GLY A 2 -9.63 -15.99 -0.12
CA GLY A 2 -10.81 -15.15 -0.33
C GLY A 2 -10.56 -13.64 -0.15
N PRO A 3 -11.53 -12.77 -0.49
CA PRO A 3 -11.45 -11.33 -0.24
C PRO A 3 -11.24 -11.00 1.24
N LYS A 4 -10.48 -9.94 1.52
CA LYS A 4 -10.14 -9.53 2.90
C LYS A 4 -10.48 -8.07 3.17
N THR A 5 -10.81 -7.74 4.42
CA THR A 5 -11.00 -6.36 4.85
C THR A 5 -9.65 -5.64 5.05
N GLN A 6 -9.69 -4.32 5.13
CA GLN A 6 -8.51 -3.48 5.41
C GLN A 6 -7.81 -3.92 6.71
N SER A 7 -8.56 -4.20 7.77
CA SER A 7 -8.01 -4.62 9.06
C SER A 7 -7.35 -6.01 8.98
N GLN A 8 -7.95 -6.95 8.25
CA GLN A 8 -7.35 -8.27 8.03
C GLN A 8 -6.06 -8.18 7.22
N ILE A 9 -6.00 -7.28 6.24
CA ILE A 9 -4.80 -7.03 5.43
C ILE A 9 -3.72 -6.37 6.28
N ALA A 10 -4.07 -5.37 7.09
CA ALA A 10 -3.16 -4.68 7.99
C ALA A 10 -2.52 -5.66 9.00
N ALA A 11 -3.34 -6.52 9.62
CA ALA A 11 -2.86 -7.54 10.54
C ALA A 11 -1.92 -8.54 9.86
N ALA A 12 -2.28 -9.04 8.67
CA ALA A 12 -1.44 -9.98 7.92
C ALA A 12 -0.11 -9.38 7.47
N ALA A 13 -0.09 -8.09 7.13
CA ALA A 13 1.10 -7.37 6.70
C ALA A 13 1.89 -6.74 7.87
N LYS A 14 1.42 -6.86 9.12
CA LYS A 14 2.00 -6.22 10.31
C LYS A 14 2.18 -4.70 10.15
N VAL A 15 1.20 -4.03 9.55
CA VAL A 15 1.17 -2.56 9.39
C VAL A 15 -0.07 -1.96 10.04
N THR A 16 -0.08 -0.64 10.24
CA THR A 16 -1.27 0.06 10.74
C THR A 16 -2.41 0.03 9.71
N VAL A 17 -3.66 0.10 10.17
CA VAL A 17 -4.84 0.18 9.29
C VAL A 17 -4.79 1.41 8.38
N SER A 18 -4.27 2.53 8.89
CA SER A 18 -4.08 3.76 8.09
C SER A 18 -3.09 3.54 6.94
N CYS A 19 -1.94 2.90 7.22
CA CYS A 19 -0.97 2.52 6.20
C CYS A 19 -1.60 1.59 5.15
N ALA A 20 -2.27 0.52 5.60
CA ALA A 20 -2.97 -0.40 4.71
C ALA A 20 -4.01 0.31 3.82
N CYS A 21 -4.77 1.27 4.36
CA CYS A 21 -5.73 2.06 3.60
C CYS A 21 -5.07 2.87 2.47
N LYS A 22 -3.95 3.55 2.76
CA LYS A 22 -3.20 4.32 1.76
C LYS A 22 -2.61 3.41 0.68
N CYS A 23 -2.02 2.29 1.08
CA CYS A 23 -1.48 1.30 0.14
C CYS A 23 -2.58 0.66 -0.74
N LEU A 24 -3.74 0.33 -0.17
CA LEU A 24 -4.84 -0.25 -0.93
C LEU A 24 -5.41 0.71 -1.97
N LYS A 25 -5.53 2.01 -1.66
CA LYS A 25 -5.92 3.02 -2.65
C LYS A 25 -4.96 3.09 -3.83
N LEU A 26 -3.65 3.07 -3.57
CA LEU A 26 -2.62 3.08 -4.60
C LEU A 26 -2.67 1.80 -5.46
N ARG A 27 -2.84 0.64 -4.82
CA ARG A 27 -2.92 -0.64 -5.53
C ARG A 27 -4.23 -0.78 -6.33
N GLU A 28 -5.32 -0.20 -5.83
CA GLU A 28 -6.61 -0.11 -6.52
C GLU A 28 -6.50 0.77 -7.78
N SER A 29 -5.92 1.97 -7.66
CA SER A 29 -5.69 2.86 -8.82
C SER A 29 -4.75 2.25 -9.85
N SER A 30 -3.82 1.41 -9.41
CA SER A 30 -2.87 0.71 -10.28
C SER A 30 -3.43 -0.61 -10.85
N GLY A 31 -4.66 -0.99 -10.50
CA GLY A 31 -5.35 -2.18 -10.99
C GLY A 31 -4.86 -3.51 -10.44
N TYR A 32 -4.11 -3.54 -9.33
CA TYR A 32 -3.64 -4.79 -8.68
C TYR A 32 -4.65 -5.39 -7.71
N VAL A 33 -5.54 -4.55 -7.17
CA VAL A 33 -6.63 -4.98 -6.28
C VAL A 33 -7.92 -4.30 -6.69
N ARG A 34 -9.05 -4.90 -6.33
CA ARG A 34 -10.38 -4.35 -6.54
C ARG A 34 -11.24 -4.51 -5.29
N ARG A 35 -12.24 -3.66 -5.13
CA ARG A 35 -13.31 -3.89 -4.16
C ARG A 35 -14.18 -5.04 -4.63
N ALA A 36 -14.29 -6.08 -3.80
CA ALA A 36 -15.07 -7.29 -4.06
C ALA A 36 -16.50 -7.21 -3.51
N GLY A 37 -16.80 -6.18 -2.72
CA GLY A 37 -18.08 -6.00 -2.03
C GLY A 37 -17.86 -5.40 -0.65
N ARG A 38 -18.93 -5.32 0.14
CA ARG A 38 -18.87 -4.94 1.57
C ARG A 38 -19.06 -6.18 2.44
N THR A 39 -18.56 -6.13 3.66
CA THR A 39 -18.85 -7.17 4.65
C THR A 39 -20.34 -7.23 4.97
N VAL A 40 -20.81 -8.41 5.34
CA VAL A 40 -22.16 -8.64 5.86
C VAL A 40 -22.12 -8.73 7.39
N ASN A 41 -23.23 -8.37 8.04
CA ASN A 41 -23.39 -8.63 9.47
C ASN A 41 -23.68 -10.13 9.75
N SER A 42 -23.88 -10.50 11.01
CA SER A 42 -24.23 -11.87 11.42
C SER A 42 -25.53 -12.40 10.81
N LYS A 43 -26.38 -11.52 10.25
CA LYS A 43 -27.62 -11.86 9.56
C LYS A 43 -27.46 -11.90 8.03
N GLY A 44 -26.24 -11.76 7.50
CA GLY A 44 -25.98 -11.75 6.06
C GLY A 44 -26.35 -10.44 5.34
N ILE A 45 -26.65 -9.37 6.09
CA ILE A 45 -27.16 -8.12 5.54
C ILE A 45 -26.06 -7.06 5.47
N SER A 46 -25.98 -6.30 4.37
CA SER A 46 -25.01 -5.24 4.12
C SER A 46 -25.57 -3.81 4.34
N ILE A 47 -26.38 -3.61 5.39
CA ILE A 47 -26.96 -2.30 5.71
C ILE A 47 -26.01 -1.50 6.62
N GLY A 48 -25.80 -0.21 6.32
CA GLY A 48 -24.96 0.71 7.10
C GLY A 48 -23.49 0.81 6.64
N LYS A 49 -22.64 1.44 7.47
CA LYS A 49 -21.21 1.64 7.19
C LYS A 49 -20.41 0.34 7.39
N GLN A 50 -20.52 -0.59 6.45
CA GLN A 50 -19.76 -1.84 6.46
C GLN A 50 -18.40 -1.70 5.76
N PRO A 51 -17.31 -2.28 6.32
CA PRO A 51 -16.01 -2.33 5.69
C PRO A 51 -16.02 -2.89 4.27
N TRP A 52 -15.12 -2.39 3.42
CA TRP A 52 -14.88 -2.93 2.09
C TRP A 52 -14.05 -4.21 2.16
N LEU A 53 -14.42 -5.18 1.32
CA LEU A 53 -13.62 -6.36 1.01
C LEU A 53 -12.79 -6.09 -0.24
N TYR A 54 -11.51 -6.46 -0.19
CA TYR A 54 -10.55 -6.31 -1.27
C TYR A 54 -10.13 -7.68 -1.78
N ALA A 55 -10.08 -7.83 -3.11
CA ALA A 55 -9.57 -9.00 -3.79
C ALA A 55 -8.44 -8.61 -4.76
N ARG A 56 -7.51 -9.53 -5.00
CA ARG A 56 -6.51 -9.38 -6.06
C ARG A 56 -7.18 -9.44 -7.43
N THR A 57 -6.67 -8.66 -8.38
CA THR A 57 -7.03 -8.81 -9.79
C THR A 57 -6.14 -9.89 -10.45
N ILE A 58 -6.37 -10.16 -11.73
CA ILE A 58 -5.50 -11.01 -12.55
C ILE A 58 -4.14 -10.36 -12.85
N LYS A 59 -3.99 -9.05 -12.59
CA LYS A 59 -2.75 -8.32 -12.83
C LYS A 59 -1.67 -8.85 -11.89
N THR A 60 -0.60 -9.39 -12.45
CA THR A 60 0.56 -9.86 -11.71
C THR A 60 1.30 -8.68 -11.10
N LEU A 61 1.78 -8.84 -9.86
CA LEU A 61 2.67 -7.83 -9.29
C LEU A 61 3.98 -7.84 -10.09
N PRO A 62 4.57 -6.68 -10.37
CA PRO A 62 5.88 -6.62 -10.99
C PRO A 62 6.86 -7.38 -10.09
N GLU A 63 7.76 -8.15 -10.70
CA GLU A 63 8.86 -8.78 -9.97
C GLU A 63 9.67 -7.67 -9.29
N LEU A 64 9.68 -7.69 -7.96
CA LEU A 64 10.60 -6.88 -7.19
C LEU A 64 11.98 -7.52 -7.35
N ARG A 65 12.70 -7.07 -8.36
CA ARG A 65 14.13 -7.35 -8.52
C ARG A 65 14.88 -6.54 -7.47
N THR A 66 14.93 -7.06 -6.25
CA THR A 66 15.68 -6.46 -5.14
C THR A 66 17.18 -6.46 -5.40
N ASP A 67 17.64 -7.30 -6.31
CA ASP A 67 18.99 -7.35 -6.88
C ASP A 67 19.33 -6.17 -7.79
N LEU A 68 18.33 -5.44 -8.30
CA LEU A 68 18.52 -4.25 -9.15
C LEU A 68 18.29 -2.93 -8.42
N LEU A 69 17.89 -2.97 -7.14
CA LEU A 69 17.78 -1.75 -6.36
C LEU A 69 19.19 -1.33 -5.91
N PRO A 70 19.61 -0.10 -6.22
CA PRO A 70 20.88 0.40 -5.70
C PRO A 70 20.82 0.38 -4.17
N ASP A 71 21.98 0.12 -3.55
CA ASP A 71 22.10 0.20 -2.11
C ASP A 71 21.60 1.56 -1.61
N PRO A 72 20.89 1.59 -0.48
CA PRO A 72 20.45 2.84 0.10
C PRO A 72 21.68 3.72 0.36
N PRO A 73 21.63 5.02 0.04
CA PRO A 73 22.76 5.91 0.26
C PRO A 73 23.13 5.95 1.74
N SER A 74 24.43 6.00 2.00
CA SER A 74 24.97 6.20 3.34
C SER A 74 24.52 7.55 3.93
N ALA A 75 24.64 7.68 5.25
CA ALA A 75 24.29 8.92 5.94
C ALA A 75 25.07 10.15 5.41
N ASN A 76 26.33 9.94 5.00
CA ASN A 76 27.16 11.00 4.41
C ASN A 76 26.66 11.41 3.03
N GLU A 77 26.31 10.43 2.18
CA GLU A 77 25.75 10.70 0.84
C GLU A 77 24.40 11.42 0.94
N LEU A 78 23.54 11.03 1.88
CA LEU A 78 22.28 11.73 2.14
C LEU A 78 22.51 13.18 2.57
N ARG A 79 23.49 13.42 3.45
CA ARG A 79 23.85 14.78 3.90
C ARG A 79 24.30 15.63 2.72
N ASP A 80 25.14 15.09 1.85
CA ASP A 80 25.71 15.84 0.73
C ASP A 80 24.66 16.11 -0.36
N ILE A 81 23.76 15.16 -0.63
CA ILE A 81 22.59 15.35 -1.50
C ILE A 81 21.69 16.47 -0.96
N MET A 82 21.37 16.44 0.33
CA MET A 82 20.54 17.46 0.97
C MET A 82 21.19 18.84 0.89
N ASN A 83 22.49 18.94 1.16
CA ASN A 83 23.24 20.19 1.07
C ASN A 83 23.26 20.75 -0.37
N ALA A 84 23.40 19.89 -1.38
CA ALA A 84 23.36 20.30 -2.79
C ALA A 84 21.98 20.86 -3.19
N ILE A 85 20.90 20.26 -2.70
CA ILE A 85 19.52 20.74 -2.93
C ILE A 85 19.33 22.12 -2.28
N ILE A 86 19.76 22.30 -1.02
CA ILE A 86 19.64 23.57 -0.30
C ILE A 86 20.41 24.67 -1.02
N ARG A 87 21.65 24.41 -1.45
CA ARG A 87 22.47 25.40 -2.16
C ARG A 87 21.86 25.82 -3.50
N ARG A 88 21.32 24.87 -4.28
CA ARG A 88 20.60 25.17 -5.54
C ARG A 88 19.35 26.01 -5.35
N LYS A 89 18.67 25.91 -4.20
CA LYS A 89 17.47 26.70 -3.91
C LYS A 89 17.77 28.14 -3.52
N ASN A 90 18.99 28.40 -3.05
CA ASN A 90 19.43 29.71 -2.56
C ASN A 90 20.34 30.46 -3.57
N SER A 91 20.42 30.00 -4.81
CA SER A 91 21.10 30.66 -5.94
C SER A 91 20.07 31.15 -6.94
#